data_AF-A0A382X4I3-F1
#
_entry.id   AF-A0A382X4I3-F1
#
_cell.length_a   1.000
_cell.length_b   1.000
_cell.length_c   1.000
_cell.angle_alpha   90.00
_cell.angle_beta   90.00
_cell.angle_gamma   90.00
#
_symmetry.space_group_name_H-M   'P 1'
#
loop_
_entity.id
_entity.type
_entity.pdbx_description
1 polymer ?
#
loop_
_entity_poly.entity_id
_entity_poly.type
_entity_poly.pdbx_seq_one_letter_code
_entity_poly.pdbx_strand_id
1 'polypeptide(L)'
;MKGTPDVPQCGFSLAVSNVLKHLKVNFKGINVLEDHDVREGIKEYSDWPTIPQLYVKKKFVGGCDIVKEMFEKGELQKILNIN
;
A
#
# COMPACT_ATOMS: atom_id res chain seq x y z
N MET A 1 -3.73 -0.52 -5.26
CA MET A 1 -4.67 0.31 -4.45
C MET A 1 -5.94 0.57 -5.26
N LYS A 2 -7.02 1.06 -4.65
CA LYS A 2 -8.27 1.42 -5.36
C LYS A 2 -8.28 2.93 -5.62
N GLY A 3 -8.23 3.35 -6.89
CA GLY A 3 -7.96 4.73 -7.31
C GLY A 3 -6.45 5.00 -7.42
N THR A 4 -6.07 6.28 -7.43
CA THR A 4 -4.68 6.74 -7.49
C THR A 4 -4.23 7.36 -6.15
N PRO A 5 -2.92 7.59 -5.92
CA PRO A 5 -2.45 8.26 -4.70
C PRO A 5 -3.07 9.64 -4.48
N ASP A 6 -3.41 10.35 -5.55
CA ASP A 6 -3.99 11.70 -5.49
C ASP A 6 -5.51 11.70 -5.47
N VAL A 7 -6.13 10.69 -6.11
CA VAL A 7 -7.58 10.49 -6.12
C VAL A 7 -7.91 9.05 -5.67
N PRO A 8 -7.71 8.73 -4.39
CA PRO A 8 -8.03 7.40 -3.87
C PRO A 8 -9.56 7.21 -3.78
N GLN A 9 -10.03 6.03 -4.17
CA GLN A 9 -11.46 5.69 -4.24
C GLN A 9 -11.90 4.70 -3.15
N CYS A 10 -11.06 4.53 -2.12
CA CYS A 10 -11.33 3.65 -0.98
C CYS A 10 -10.61 4.19 0.26
N GLY A 11 -11.31 4.24 1.41
CA GLY A 11 -10.76 4.76 2.66
C GLY A 11 -9.47 4.07 3.11
N PHE A 12 -9.35 2.76 2.90
CA PHE A 12 -8.11 2.03 3.20
C PHE A 12 -6.96 2.43 2.26
N SER A 13 -7.24 2.67 0.98
CA SER A 13 -6.23 3.13 0.00
C SER A 13 -5.79 4.56 0.29
N LEU A 14 -6.72 5.42 0.72
CA LEU A 14 -6.42 6.77 1.21
C LEU A 14 -5.51 6.72 2.44
N ALA A 15 -5.81 5.87 3.42
CA ALA A 15 -5.02 5.73 4.64
C ALA A 15 -3.56 5.35 4.34
N VAL A 16 -3.33 4.30 3.52
CA VAL A 16 -1.98 3.88 3.13
C VAL A 16 -1.26 4.99 2.35
N SER A 17 -1.94 5.66 1.41
CA SER A 17 -1.35 6.76 0.65
C SER A 17 -0.94 7.92 1.55
N ASN A 18 -1.75 8.27 2.54
CA ASN A 18 -1.47 9.34 3.49
C ASN A 18 -0.29 9.01 4.40
N VAL A 19 -0.15 7.76 4.87
CA VAL A 19 1.02 7.32 5.64
C VAL A 19 2.30 7.53 4.84
N LEU A 20 2.34 7.07 3.58
CA LEU A 20 3.51 7.21 2.72
C LEU A 20 3.81 8.68 2.38
N LYS A 21 2.77 9.49 2.10
CA LYS A 21 2.91 10.94 1.88
C LYS A 21 3.43 11.66 3.13
N HIS A 22 2.95 11.30 4.31
CA HIS A 22 3.43 11.84 5.59
C HIS A 22 4.91 11.53 5.83
N LEU A 23 5.33 10.29 5.51
CA LEU A 23 6.73 9.87 5.53
C LEU A 23 7.58 10.46 4.39
N LYS A 24 6.98 11.25 3.49
CA LYS A 24 7.63 11.90 2.34
C LYS A 24 8.38 10.92 1.44
N VAL A 25 7.87 9.68 1.32
CA VAL A 25 8.48 8.71 0.39
C VAL A 25 7.89 8.87 -1.00
N ASN A 26 8.75 8.67 -1.99
CA ASN A 26 8.30 8.50 -3.37
C ASN A 26 7.75 7.09 -3.55
N PHE A 27 6.52 6.97 -4.03
CA PHE A 27 5.87 5.69 -4.31
C PHE A 27 5.02 5.78 -5.57
N LYS A 28 4.78 4.63 -6.19
CA LYS A 28 3.88 4.48 -7.32
C LYS A 28 2.59 3.82 -6.86
N GLY A 29 1.45 4.41 -7.18
CA GLY A 29 0.15 3.75 -7.06
C GLY A 29 -0.17 2.95 -8.31
N ILE A 30 -0.60 1.70 -8.13
CA ILE A 30 -1.22 0.90 -9.19
C ILE A 30 -2.72 0.84 -8.91
N ASN A 31 -3.53 1.41 -9.81
CA ASN A 31 -4.97 1.45 -9.68
C ASN A 31 -5.59 0.14 -10.17
N VAL A 32 -5.97 -0.74 -9.24
CA VAL A 32 -6.55 -2.05 -9.59
C VAL A 32 -8.01 -1.96 -10.04
N LEU A 33 -8.61 -0.77 -10.07
CA LEU A 33 -9.96 -0.59 -10.60
C LEU A 33 -9.97 -0.46 -12.13
N GLU A 34 -8.83 -0.14 -12.74
CA GLU A 34 -8.68 -0.02 -14.18
C GLU A 34 -8.43 -1.36 -14.88
N ASP A 35 -8.00 -2.38 -14.12
CA ASP A 35 -7.64 -3.70 -14.65
C ASP A 35 -8.04 -4.79 -13.65
N HIS A 36 -8.96 -5.65 -14.08
CA HIS A 36 -9.47 -6.75 -13.27
C HIS A 36 -8.45 -7.88 -13.09
N ASP A 37 -7.60 -8.14 -14.08
CA ASP A 37 -6.60 -9.20 -14.01
C ASP A 37 -5.51 -8.82 -13.02
N VAL A 38 -5.10 -7.55 -13.01
CA VAL A 38 -4.19 -7.02 -11.97
C VAL A 38 -4.84 -7.11 -10.59
N ARG A 39 -6.15 -6.82 -10.48
CA ARG A 39 -6.87 -6.82 -9.21
C ARG A 39 -6.94 -8.20 -8.57
N GLU A 40 -7.23 -9.23 -9.34
CA GLU A 40 -7.32 -10.60 -8.83
C GLU A 40 -5.93 -11.24 -8.74
N GLY A 41 -5.09 -11.07 -9.77
CA GLY A 41 -3.74 -11.62 -9.80
C GLY A 41 -2.84 -11.13 -8.67
N ILE A 42 -2.97 -9.87 -8.22
CA ILE A 42 -2.16 -9.38 -7.09
C ILE A 42 -2.54 -10.07 -5.78
N LYS A 43 -3.81 -10.46 -5.59
CA LYS A 43 -4.25 -11.18 -4.38
C LYS A 43 -3.63 -12.56 -4.33
N GLU A 44 -3.70 -13.29 -5.44
CA GLU A 44 -3.11 -14.62 -5.58
C GLU A 44 -1.59 -14.56 -5.41
N TYR A 45 -0.91 -13.60 -6.07
CA TYR A 45 0.55 -13.45 -5.98
C TYR A 45 1.03 -13.17 -4.55
N SER A 46 0.26 -12.38 -3.79
CA SER A 46 0.57 -12.05 -2.38
C SER A 46 0.13 -13.11 -1.37
N ASP A 47 -0.70 -14.07 -1.78
CA ASP A 47 -1.54 -14.86 -0.87
C ASP A 47 -2.30 -13.97 0.14
N TRP A 48 -2.89 -12.87 -0.35
CA TRP A 48 -3.55 -11.85 0.48
C TRP A 48 -4.85 -11.34 -0.16
N PRO A 49 -6.01 -11.45 0.51
CA PRO A 49 -7.30 -11.29 -0.15
C PRO A 49 -7.73 -9.83 -0.38
N THR A 50 -7.08 -8.86 0.25
CA THR A 50 -7.58 -7.48 0.31
C THR A 50 -6.65 -6.45 -0.36
N ILE A 51 -7.24 -5.29 -0.68
CA ILE A 51 -6.59 -4.12 -1.29
C ILE A 51 -6.90 -2.91 -0.40
N PRO A 52 -5.95 -2.01 -0.12
CA PRO A 52 -4.60 -1.88 -0.71
C PRO A 52 -3.60 -2.92 -0.19
N GLN A 53 -2.53 -3.11 -0.97
CA GLN A 53 -1.32 -3.85 -0.59
C GLN A 53 -0.10 -2.95 -0.78
N LEU A 54 0.82 -2.97 0.17
CA LEU A 54 2.11 -2.28 0.10
C LEU A 54 3.23 -3.26 -0.24
N TYR A 55 4.08 -2.87 -1.18
CA TYR A 55 5.29 -3.58 -1.53
C TYR A 55 6.50 -2.68 -1.40
N VAL A 56 7.56 -3.18 -0.78
CA VAL A 56 8.85 -2.49 -0.65
C VAL A 56 9.94 -3.42 -1.16
N LYS A 57 10.78 -2.93 -2.09
CA LYS A 57 11.84 -3.73 -2.73
C LYS A 57 11.31 -5.06 -3.29
N LYS A 58 10.15 -5.01 -3.97
CA LYS A 58 9.43 -6.17 -4.56
C LYS A 58 8.93 -7.21 -3.55
N LYS A 59 8.99 -6.94 -2.24
CA LYS A 59 8.47 -7.81 -1.19
C LYS A 59 7.14 -7.27 -0.66
N PHE A 60 6.18 -8.16 -0.46
CA PHE A 60 4.92 -7.82 0.17
C PHE A 60 5.16 -7.43 1.63
N VAL A 61 4.60 -6.30 2.04
CA VAL A 61 4.69 -5.78 3.42
C VAL A 61 3.39 -6.03 4.18
N GLY A 62 2.25 -5.74 3.55
CA GLY A 62 0.95 -5.92 4.18
C GLY A 62 -0.18 -5.11 3.57
N GLY A 63 -1.39 -5.34 4.10
CA GLY A 63 -2.56 -4.53 3.84
C GLY A 63 -2.62 -3.25 4.68
N CYS A 64 -3.74 -2.54 4.64
CA CYS A 64 -3.91 -1.25 5.31
C CYS A 64 -3.62 -1.30 6.82
N ASP A 65 -4.18 -2.26 7.55
CA ASP A 65 -4.04 -2.30 9.01
C ASP A 65 -2.61 -2.58 9.44
N ILE A 66 -1.94 -3.53 8.78
CA ILE A 66 -0.51 -3.83 9.00
C ILE A 66 0.35 -2.58 8.74
N VAL A 67 0.10 -1.88 7.63
CA VAL A 67 0.86 -0.65 7.30
C VAL A 67 0.68 0.43 8.36
N LYS A 68 -0.54 0.59 8.90
CA LYS A 68 -0.81 1.57 9.96
C LYS A 68 -0.14 1.18 11.27
N GLU A 69 -0.23 -0.08 11.66
CA GLU A 69 0.44 -0.60 12.87
C GLU A 69 1.97 -0.45 12.79
N MET A 70 2.58 -0.81 11.66
CA MET A 70 4.02 -0.66 11.45
C MET A 70 4.45 0.81 11.46
N PHE A 71 3.62 1.72 10.95
CA PHE A 71 3.87 3.16 11.01
C PHE A 71 3.85 3.68 12.45
N GLU A 72 2.84 3.30 13.23
CA GLU A 72 2.69 3.67 14.64
C GLU A 72 3.85 3.15 15.51
N LYS A 73 4.36 1.95 15.20
CA LYS A 73 5.51 1.35 15.90
C LYS A 73 6.88 1.83 15.39
N GLY A 74 6.92 2.66 14.35
CA GLY A 74 8.19 3.09 13.72
C GLY A 74 8.89 2.00 12.89
N GLU A 75 8.26 0.84 12.68
CA GLU A 75 8.80 -0.29 11.92
C GLU A 75 8.78 -0.01 10.41
N LEU A 76 7.76 0.69 9.93
CA LEU A 76 7.63 1.03 8.52
C LEU A 76 8.77 1.96 8.07
N GLN A 77 9.12 2.95 8.89
CA GLN A 77 10.22 3.88 8.68
C GLN A 77 11.55 3.13 8.52
N LYS A 78 11.80 2.14 9.40
CA LYS A 78 12.99 1.27 9.32
C LYS A 78 13.02 0.50 8.00
N ILE A 79 11.90 -0.07 7.56
CA ILE A 79 11.83 -0.81 6.28
C ILE A 79 12.05 0.11 5.08
N LEU A 80 11.53 1.34 5.15
CA LEU A 80 11.68 2.35 4.12
C LEU A 80 13.05 3.06 4.18
N ASN A 81 13.92 2.71 5.14
CA ASN A 81 15.22 3.35 5.39
C ASN A 81 15.10 4.88 5.60
N ILE A 82 14.12 5.30 6.39
CA ILE A 82 13.88 6.69 6.77
C ILE A 82 14.20 6.81 8.27
N ASN A 83 15.02 7.80 8.62
CA ASN A 83 15.40 8.12 9.99
C ASN A 83 14.51 9.23 10.55
#